data_AF-A0A6M1E6K5-F1
#
_entry.id   AF-A0A6M1E6K5-F1
#
_cell.length_a   1.000
_cell.length_b   1.000
_cell.length_c   1.000
_cell.angle_alpha   90.00
_cell.angle_beta   90.00
_cell.angle_gamma   90.00
#
_symmetry.space_group_name_H-M   'P 1'
#
loop_
_entity.id
_entity.type
_entity.pdbx_description
1 polymer ?
#
loop_
_entity_poly.entity_id
_entity_poly.type
_entity_poly.pdbx_seq_one_letter_code
_entity_poly.pdbx_strand_id
1 'polypeptide(L)'
;MVYWKNNEIRRLGDASPYNGGTAIFADGSGVYVAGTVYEMVEGRTLPYQHVWVNDAFLQKSGALALSGIQALFPYQDTLYMAGDFGQQAQLWTGRSMRGLAGSGSGARALNVVNGEVYVLGFEVVNSNTDAISVWKYRRNGVRPEKVFSHELGKRITKMDAAMYGNDYYFVVNSSNGNSSVHKNNQLLYSLSETGNVEAQAIQVYQGKVYVLGQQIDGTAATPTLWIDGEPQTLFDADQKIYLHDFFIK
;
A
#
# COMPACT_ATOMS: atom_id res chain seq x y z
N MET A 1 1.37 -7.67 17.24
CA MET A 1 0.58 -6.97 16.20
C MET A 1 -0.90 -6.95 16.58
N VAL A 2 -1.58 -5.83 16.31
CA VAL A 2 -2.99 -5.63 16.66
C VAL A 2 -3.74 -4.92 15.54
N TYR A 3 -5.06 -5.03 15.53
CA TYR A 3 -5.96 -4.14 14.80
C TYR A 3 -7.17 -3.78 15.67
N TRP A 4 -7.87 -2.70 15.33
CA TRP A 4 -9.08 -2.27 16.04
C TRP A 4 -10.33 -2.67 15.26
N LYS A 5 -11.35 -3.18 15.97
CA LYS A 5 -12.67 -3.49 15.41
C LYS A 5 -13.74 -3.16 16.44
N ASN A 6 -14.70 -2.32 16.10
CA ASN A 6 -15.82 -1.94 16.97
C ASN A 6 -15.37 -1.49 18.38
N ASN A 7 -14.39 -0.60 18.45
CA ASN A 7 -13.77 -0.09 19.69
C ASN A 7 -13.01 -1.13 20.54
N GLU A 8 -12.81 -2.34 20.02
CA GLU A 8 -12.02 -3.39 20.70
C GLU A 8 -10.68 -3.62 19.99
N ILE A 9 -9.64 -3.86 20.79
CA ILE A 9 -8.32 -4.27 20.30
C ILE A 9 -8.33 -5.78 20.06
N ARG A 10 -7.99 -6.20 18.84
CA ARG A 10 -7.79 -7.59 18.46
C ARG A 10 -6.30 -7.88 18.36
N ARG A 11 -5.83 -8.92 19.05
CA ARG A 11 -4.41 -9.32 19.07
C ARG A 11 -4.20 -10.52 18.15
N LEU A 12 -3.23 -10.41 17.23
CA LEU A 12 -2.93 -11.44 16.23
C LEU A 12 -1.71 -12.32 16.59
N GLY A 13 -1.06 -12.03 17.71
CA GLY A 13 0.11 -12.73 18.21
C GLY A 13 0.79 -11.95 19.33
N ASP A 14 1.98 -12.39 19.71
CA ASP A 14 2.71 -11.81 20.84
C ASP A 14 3.13 -10.35 20.58
N ALA A 15 3.27 -9.63 21.68
CA ALA A 15 3.74 -8.25 21.70
C ALA A 15 5.27 -8.21 21.55
N SER A 16 5.75 -8.37 20.32
CA SER A 16 7.14 -8.06 19.94
C SER A 16 7.20 -6.66 19.33
N PRO A 17 8.15 -5.80 19.74
CA PRO A 17 8.30 -4.45 19.19
C PRO A 17 8.69 -4.42 17.71
N TYR A 18 9.15 -5.56 17.17
CA TYR A 18 9.53 -5.69 15.77
C TYR A 18 8.37 -6.18 14.88
N ASN A 19 7.28 -6.67 15.45
CA ASN A 19 6.16 -7.16 14.67
C ASN A 19 5.24 -6.01 14.26
N GLY A 20 4.95 -5.88 12.96
CA GLY A 20 4.19 -4.75 12.41
C GLY A 20 3.15 -5.18 11.39
N GLY A 21 2.00 -4.51 11.40
CA GLY A 21 0.98 -4.66 10.37
C GLY A 21 1.37 -3.95 9.10
N THR A 22 1.17 -4.60 7.96
CA THR A 22 1.57 -4.08 6.65
C THR A 22 0.38 -3.90 5.72
N ALA A 23 -0.70 -4.64 5.92
CA ALA A 23 -1.94 -4.47 5.18
C ALA A 23 -3.15 -4.93 6.01
N ILE A 24 -4.29 -4.28 5.83
CA ILE A 24 -5.58 -4.71 6.36
C ILE A 24 -6.67 -4.52 5.29
N PHE A 25 -7.56 -5.48 5.18
CA PHE A 25 -8.77 -5.39 4.37
C PHE A 25 -9.95 -5.92 5.17
N ALA A 26 -11.11 -5.29 5.06
CA ALA A 26 -12.32 -5.76 5.72
C ALA A 26 -13.55 -5.57 4.83
N ASP A 27 -14.42 -6.57 4.83
CA ASP A 27 -15.73 -6.51 4.17
C ASP A 27 -16.79 -7.24 5.01
N GLY A 28 -17.97 -7.50 4.40
CA GLY A 28 -19.04 -8.24 5.08
C GLY A 28 -18.71 -9.70 5.40
N SER A 29 -17.65 -10.26 4.81
CA SER A 29 -17.22 -11.64 5.03
C SER A 29 -16.17 -11.79 6.13
N GLY A 30 -15.39 -10.74 6.41
CA GLY A 30 -14.42 -10.78 7.49
C GLY A 30 -13.37 -9.67 7.47
N VAL A 31 -12.37 -9.85 8.34
CA VAL A 31 -11.17 -9.00 8.42
C VAL A 31 -9.95 -9.83 8.04
N TYR A 32 -9.13 -9.28 7.15
CA TYR A 32 -7.93 -9.89 6.58
C TYR A 32 -6.75 -8.99 6.92
N VAL A 33 -5.71 -9.55 7.52
CA VAL A 33 -4.55 -8.78 7.97
C VAL A 33 -3.29 -9.46 7.48
N ALA A 34 -2.33 -8.67 7.02
CA ALA A 34 -0.95 -9.11 6.79
C ALA A 34 0.00 -8.30 7.65
N GLY A 35 1.13 -8.92 7.98
CA GLY A 35 2.18 -8.22 8.69
C GLY A 35 3.45 -9.03 8.79
N THR A 36 4.49 -8.33 9.24
CA THR A 36 5.81 -8.90 9.47
C THR A 36 5.91 -9.43 10.89
N VAL A 37 6.36 -10.67 11.03
CA VAL A 37 6.68 -11.32 12.30
C VAL A 37 8.14 -11.77 12.27
N TYR A 38 8.89 -11.39 13.30
CA TYR A 38 10.29 -11.76 13.44
C TYR A 38 10.42 -13.07 14.23
N GLU A 39 10.98 -14.09 13.60
CA GLU A 39 11.17 -15.42 14.20
C GLU A 39 12.67 -15.78 14.24
N MET A 40 13.11 -16.45 15.32
CA MET A 40 14.46 -17.01 15.43
C MET A 40 14.53 -18.36 14.71
N VAL A 41 15.36 -18.46 13.67
CA VAL A 41 15.62 -19.70 12.93
C VAL A 41 17.13 -19.88 12.81
N GLU A 42 17.65 -21.01 13.29
CA GLU A 42 19.08 -21.37 13.21
C GLU A 42 20.03 -20.25 13.70
N GLY A 43 19.65 -19.57 14.80
CA GLY A 43 20.45 -18.49 15.38
C GLY A 43 20.33 -17.13 14.67
N ARG A 44 19.42 -16.98 13.69
CA ARG A 44 19.14 -15.71 13.00
C ARG A 44 17.69 -15.29 13.18
N THR A 45 17.47 -14.00 13.45
CA THR A 45 16.12 -13.42 13.42
C THR A 45 15.74 -13.09 11.98
N LEU A 46 14.68 -13.69 11.45
CA LEU A 46 14.21 -13.46 10.09
C LEU A 46 12.80 -12.88 10.08
N PRO A 47 12.51 -11.91 9.18
CA PRO A 47 11.17 -11.33 9.02
C PRO A 47 10.33 -12.19 8.08
N TYR A 48 9.33 -12.87 8.64
CA TYR A 48 8.34 -13.64 7.88
C TYR A 48 7.07 -12.82 7.70
N GLN A 49 6.47 -12.91 6.52
CA GLN A 49 5.14 -12.34 6.28
C GLN A 49 4.09 -13.34 6.72
N HIS A 50 3.18 -12.88 7.56
CA HIS A 50 2.09 -13.66 8.11
C HIS A 50 0.77 -13.07 7.65
N VAL A 51 -0.24 -13.93 7.49
CA VAL A 51 -1.58 -13.55 7.10
C VAL A 51 -2.58 -14.14 8.08
N TRP A 52 -3.56 -13.34 8.48
CA TRP A 52 -4.65 -13.72 9.37
C TRP A 52 -6.00 -13.41 8.73
N VAL A 53 -6.99 -14.24 9.02
CA VAL A 53 -8.39 -14.04 8.64
C VAL A 53 -9.24 -14.23 9.88
N ASN A 54 -10.03 -13.22 10.25
CA ASN A 54 -10.88 -13.22 11.43
C ASN A 54 -10.15 -13.70 12.69
N ASP A 55 -9.00 -13.09 12.96
CA ASP A 55 -8.08 -13.39 14.08
C ASP A 55 -7.33 -14.72 13.99
N ALA A 56 -7.73 -15.63 13.11
CA ALA A 56 -7.06 -16.91 12.92
C ALA A 56 -5.86 -16.75 11.97
N PHE A 57 -4.72 -17.32 12.36
CA PHE A 57 -3.55 -17.42 11.49
C PHE A 57 -3.87 -18.31 10.28
N LEU A 58 -3.65 -17.78 9.08
CA LEU A 58 -3.90 -18.48 7.81
C LEU A 58 -2.62 -19.09 7.24
N GLN A 59 -1.58 -18.27 7.05
CA GLN A 59 -0.34 -18.71 6.43
C GLN A 59 0.85 -17.79 6.73
N LYS A 60 2.07 -18.34 6.59
CA LYS A 60 3.33 -17.59 6.57
C LYS A 60 4.08 -17.77 5.25
N SER A 61 4.97 -16.84 4.93
CA SER A 61 5.72 -16.78 3.66
C SER A 61 6.72 -17.91 3.41
N GLY A 62 6.79 -18.95 4.25
CA GLY A 62 7.71 -20.09 4.05
C GLY A 62 9.17 -19.62 3.98
N ALA A 63 9.95 -20.14 3.03
CA ALA A 63 11.34 -19.71 2.81
C ALA A 63 11.48 -18.27 2.27
N LEU A 64 10.37 -17.57 2.02
CA LEU A 64 10.35 -16.20 1.50
C LEU A 64 10.42 -15.18 2.65
N ALA A 65 11.42 -15.31 3.50
CA ALA A 65 11.81 -14.24 4.41
C ALA A 65 12.13 -12.99 3.59
N LEU A 66 11.82 -11.80 4.11
CA LEU A 66 12.04 -10.51 3.41
C LEU A 66 11.08 -10.23 2.23
N SER A 67 9.94 -10.92 2.16
CA SER A 67 8.79 -10.39 1.40
C SER A 67 8.13 -9.26 2.19
N GLY A 68 7.40 -8.37 1.52
CA GLY A 68 6.51 -7.39 2.13
C GLY A 68 5.13 -7.48 1.48
N ILE A 69 4.09 -7.88 2.22
CA ILE A 69 2.71 -7.85 1.72
C ILE A 69 2.13 -6.48 2.05
N GLN A 70 1.79 -5.70 1.03
CA GLN A 70 1.31 -4.31 1.16
C GLN A 70 -0.19 -4.18 0.89
N ALA A 71 -0.79 -5.16 0.18
CA ALA A 71 -2.22 -5.16 -0.10
C ALA A 71 -2.82 -6.56 -0.02
N LEU A 72 -4.08 -6.62 0.39
CA LEU A 72 -4.90 -7.82 0.47
C LEU A 72 -6.26 -7.56 -0.18
N PHE A 73 -6.78 -8.53 -0.92
CA PHE A 73 -8.14 -8.47 -1.46
C PHE A 73 -8.74 -9.88 -1.55
N PRO A 74 -9.71 -10.25 -0.70
CA PRO A 74 -10.47 -11.48 -0.85
C PRO A 74 -11.45 -11.34 -2.03
N TYR A 75 -11.47 -12.32 -2.93
CA TYR A 75 -12.47 -12.39 -3.98
C TYR A 75 -12.79 -13.84 -4.32
N GLN A 76 -14.08 -14.19 -4.17
CA GLN A 76 -14.57 -15.56 -4.24
C GLN A 76 -13.82 -16.45 -3.24
N ASP A 77 -13.22 -17.53 -3.72
CA ASP A 77 -12.45 -18.54 -2.97
C ASP A 77 -10.95 -18.23 -2.88
N THR A 78 -10.50 -17.06 -3.33
CA THR A 78 -9.09 -16.70 -3.41
C THR A 78 -8.78 -15.43 -2.64
N LEU A 79 -7.76 -15.48 -1.79
CA LEU A 79 -7.12 -14.30 -1.24
C LEU A 79 -6.00 -13.84 -2.19
N TYR A 80 -6.19 -12.68 -2.79
CA TYR A 80 -5.17 -12.00 -3.57
C TYR A 80 -4.32 -11.14 -2.65
N MET A 81 -3.01 -11.17 -2.84
CA MET A 81 -2.07 -10.38 -2.06
C MET A 81 -1.06 -9.75 -3.01
N ALA A 82 -0.58 -8.55 -2.70
CA ALA A 82 0.42 -7.88 -3.51
C ALA A 82 1.42 -7.14 -2.63
N GLY A 83 2.60 -6.88 -3.19
CA GLY A 83 3.71 -6.32 -2.46
C GLY A 83 5.03 -6.61 -3.16
N ASP A 84 6.08 -6.87 -2.40
CA ASP A 84 7.41 -7.12 -2.94
C ASP A 84 8.08 -8.38 -2.36
N PHE A 85 8.90 -9.02 -3.18
CA PHE A 85 9.78 -10.13 -2.78
C PHE A 85 11.07 -10.05 -3.58
N GLY A 86 12.22 -10.14 -2.90
CA GLY A 86 13.52 -10.01 -3.56
C GLY A 86 13.67 -8.68 -4.30
N GLN A 87 13.10 -7.60 -3.76
CA GLN A 87 13.04 -6.25 -4.35
C GLN A 87 12.24 -6.17 -5.66
N GLN A 88 11.34 -7.12 -5.92
CA GLN A 88 10.51 -7.15 -7.13
C GLN A 88 9.03 -7.09 -6.74
N ALA A 89 8.24 -6.33 -7.49
CA ALA A 89 6.78 -6.30 -7.36
C ALA A 89 6.18 -7.68 -7.68
N GLN A 90 5.32 -8.18 -6.79
CA GLN A 90 4.70 -9.50 -6.92
C GLN A 90 3.19 -9.45 -6.68
N LEU A 91 2.50 -10.40 -7.30
CA LEU A 91 1.14 -10.82 -6.98
C LEU A 91 1.17 -12.25 -6.44
N TRP A 92 0.46 -12.49 -5.35
CA TRP A 92 0.21 -13.83 -4.82
C TRP A 92 -1.27 -14.19 -4.96
N THR A 93 -1.51 -15.41 -5.43
CA THR A 93 -2.84 -16.05 -5.45
C THR A 93 -2.76 -17.31 -4.59
N GLY A 94 -3.20 -17.21 -3.33
CA GLY A 94 -2.93 -18.25 -2.33
C GLY A 94 -1.42 -18.43 -2.09
N ARG A 95 -0.89 -19.60 -2.48
CA ARG A 95 0.55 -19.93 -2.36
C ARG A 95 1.36 -19.71 -3.65
N SER A 96 0.70 -19.37 -4.76
CA SER A 96 1.38 -19.13 -6.03
C SER A 96 1.80 -17.67 -6.14
N MET A 97 3.05 -17.42 -6.53
CA MET A 97 3.63 -16.09 -6.71
C MET A 97 3.85 -15.79 -8.20
N ARG A 98 3.64 -14.54 -8.60
CA ARG A 98 3.76 -14.07 -9.97
C ARG A 98 4.47 -12.71 -9.99
N GLY A 99 5.59 -12.63 -10.70
CA GLY A 99 6.32 -11.38 -10.90
C GLY A 99 5.51 -10.39 -11.74
N LEU A 100 5.53 -9.13 -11.31
CA LEU A 100 4.88 -8.00 -11.98
C LEU A 100 5.92 -7.11 -12.68
N ALA A 101 7.04 -6.84 -12.02
CA ALA A 101 8.15 -6.04 -12.54
C ALA A 101 9.50 -6.46 -11.92
N GLY A 102 10.60 -5.96 -12.51
CA GLY A 102 11.97 -6.30 -12.14
C GLY A 102 12.44 -5.70 -10.81
N SER A 103 13.74 -5.83 -10.51
CA SER A 103 14.31 -5.36 -9.24
C SER A 103 14.13 -3.84 -9.04
N GLY A 104 13.91 -3.42 -7.80
CA GLY A 104 13.61 -2.05 -7.40
C GLY A 104 12.14 -1.65 -7.55
N SER A 105 11.24 -2.57 -7.93
CA SER A 105 9.80 -2.30 -8.07
C SER A 105 9.01 -2.70 -6.82
N GLY A 106 7.79 -2.19 -6.68
CA GLY A 106 6.90 -2.55 -5.59
C GLY A 106 5.43 -2.46 -5.98
N ALA A 107 4.63 -3.41 -5.50
CA ALA A 107 3.17 -3.31 -5.52
C ALA A 107 2.66 -2.73 -4.20
N ARG A 108 1.57 -1.94 -4.27
CA ARG A 108 1.07 -1.13 -3.15
C ARG A 108 -0.42 -1.29 -2.91
N ALA A 109 -1.22 -1.40 -3.98
CA ALA A 109 -2.67 -1.55 -3.85
C ALA A 109 -3.23 -2.66 -4.75
N LEU A 110 -4.39 -3.16 -4.36
CA LEU A 110 -5.16 -4.18 -5.08
C LEU A 110 -6.60 -3.75 -5.23
N ASN A 111 -7.18 -4.03 -6.39
CA ASN A 111 -8.62 -3.94 -6.63
C ASN A 111 -9.07 -5.09 -7.51
N VAL A 112 -10.33 -5.52 -7.36
CA VAL A 112 -10.95 -6.52 -8.22
C VAL A 112 -12.20 -5.93 -8.86
N VAL A 113 -12.19 -5.84 -10.20
CA VAL A 113 -13.28 -5.28 -11.00
C VAL A 113 -13.71 -6.32 -12.01
N ASN A 114 -14.99 -6.71 -12.00
CA ASN A 114 -15.55 -7.71 -12.93
C ASN A 114 -14.75 -9.03 -13.00
N GLY A 115 -14.17 -9.45 -11.86
CA GLY A 115 -13.36 -10.68 -11.77
C GLY A 115 -11.92 -10.55 -12.29
N GLU A 116 -11.51 -9.34 -12.71
CA GLU A 116 -10.14 -9.02 -13.07
C GLU A 116 -9.45 -8.34 -11.89
N VAL A 117 -8.24 -8.78 -11.59
CA VAL A 117 -7.43 -8.24 -10.47
C VAL A 117 -6.49 -7.19 -11.02
N TYR A 118 -6.51 -6.00 -10.42
CA TYR A 118 -5.62 -4.91 -10.75
C TYR A 118 -4.68 -4.68 -9.58
N VAL A 119 -3.38 -4.73 -9.87
CA VAL A 119 -2.31 -4.41 -8.93
C VAL A 119 -1.73 -3.08 -9.31
N LEU A 120 -1.68 -2.13 -8.38
CA LEU A 120 -1.11 -0.80 -8.58
C LEU A 120 0.19 -0.71 -7.82
N GLY A 121 1.19 -0.07 -8.43
CA GLY A 121 2.50 0.09 -7.83
C GLY A 121 3.43 0.89 -8.72
N PHE A 122 4.72 0.65 -8.57
CA PHE A 122 5.75 1.34 -9.33
C PHE A 122 6.84 0.38 -9.79
N GLU A 123 7.59 0.79 -10.79
CA GLU A 123 8.76 0.08 -11.30
C GLU A 123 9.88 1.04 -11.68
N VAL A 124 11.10 0.52 -11.66
CA VAL A 124 12.28 1.24 -12.11
C VAL A 124 12.33 1.21 -13.64
N VAL A 125 12.38 2.39 -14.28
CA VAL A 125 12.57 2.48 -15.73
C VAL A 125 14.06 2.49 -16.07
N ASN A 126 14.84 3.34 -15.40
CA ASN A 126 16.30 3.43 -15.57
C ASN A 126 16.98 3.92 -14.28
N SER A 127 18.18 4.52 -14.31
CA SER A 127 18.85 5.01 -13.08
C SER A 127 18.26 6.33 -12.53
N ASN A 128 17.40 7.01 -13.30
CA ASN A 128 16.99 8.38 -13.02
C ASN A 128 15.47 8.56 -12.85
N THR A 129 14.64 7.64 -13.37
CA THR A 129 13.17 7.76 -13.29
C THR A 129 12.44 6.44 -13.06
N ASP A 130 11.42 6.50 -12.21
CA ASP A 130 10.46 5.42 -12.01
C ASP A 130 9.18 5.69 -12.79
N ALA A 131 8.41 4.63 -12.97
CA ALA A 131 7.07 4.69 -13.52
C ALA A 131 6.08 4.16 -12.49
N ILE A 132 4.92 4.81 -12.42
CA ILE A 132 3.74 4.20 -11.83
C ILE A 132 3.21 3.18 -12.84
N SER A 133 2.77 2.02 -12.36
CA SER A 133 2.30 0.93 -13.21
C SER A 133 1.06 0.26 -12.63
N VAL A 134 0.21 -0.24 -13.53
CA VAL A 134 -0.91 -1.12 -13.18
C VAL A 134 -0.81 -2.42 -13.95
N TRP A 135 -0.87 -3.53 -13.22
CA TRP A 135 -0.86 -4.87 -13.77
C TRP A 135 -2.21 -5.54 -13.56
N LYS A 136 -2.79 -6.03 -14.64
CA LYS A 136 -4.05 -6.76 -14.66
C LYS A 136 -3.79 -8.26 -14.68
N TYR A 137 -4.46 -9.00 -13.82
CA TYR A 137 -4.43 -10.45 -13.77
C TYR A 137 -5.85 -11.01 -13.93
N ARG A 138 -5.98 -11.96 -14.85
CA ARG A 138 -7.19 -12.76 -15.05
C ARG A 138 -6.91 -14.14 -14.46
N ARG A 139 -7.87 -14.74 -13.74
CA ARG A 139 -7.68 -16.08 -13.14
C ARG A 139 -7.27 -17.14 -14.16
N ASN A 140 -7.77 -17.04 -15.40
CA ASN A 140 -7.41 -17.93 -16.53
C ASN A 140 -6.18 -17.45 -17.33
N GLY A 141 -5.60 -16.30 -16.97
CA GLY A 141 -4.41 -15.74 -17.58
C GLY A 141 -3.15 -16.39 -17.03
N VAL A 142 -2.22 -16.74 -17.91
CA VAL A 142 -0.95 -17.37 -17.52
C VAL A 142 -0.03 -16.38 -16.78
N ARG A 143 -0.09 -15.09 -17.11
CA ARG A 143 0.76 -14.03 -16.53
C ARG A 143 -0.02 -12.72 -16.36
N PRO A 144 0.29 -11.91 -15.32
CA PRO A 144 -0.18 -10.54 -15.25
C PRO A 144 0.28 -9.72 -16.46
N GLU A 145 -0.60 -8.85 -16.95
CA GLU A 145 -0.37 -7.96 -18.08
C GLU A 145 -0.26 -6.52 -17.56
N LYS A 146 0.78 -5.78 -17.95
CA LYS A 146 0.84 -4.35 -17.66
C LYS A 146 -0.14 -3.61 -18.57
N VAL A 147 -1.14 -2.96 -17.97
CA VAL A 147 -2.23 -2.27 -18.68
C VAL A 147 -2.12 -0.75 -18.60
N PHE A 148 -1.26 -0.24 -17.71
CA PHE A 148 -0.99 1.18 -17.56
C PHE A 148 0.45 1.38 -17.10
N SER A 149 1.09 2.43 -17.62
CA SER A 149 2.38 2.94 -17.14
C SER A 149 2.45 4.45 -17.33
N HIS A 150 3.04 5.15 -16.37
CA HIS A 150 3.30 6.58 -16.45
C HIS A 150 4.64 6.92 -15.79
N GLU A 151 5.62 7.35 -16.60
CA GLU A 151 6.92 7.80 -16.13
C GLU A 151 6.82 9.18 -15.49
N LEU A 152 7.39 9.34 -14.30
CA LEU A 152 7.31 10.60 -13.53
C LEU A 152 8.50 11.53 -13.75
N GLY A 153 9.54 11.09 -14.47
CA GLY A 153 10.80 11.80 -14.62
C GLY A 153 11.61 11.93 -13.32
N LYS A 154 11.26 11.18 -12.27
CA LYS A 154 11.82 11.27 -10.92
C LYS A 154 11.84 9.90 -10.23
N ARG A 155 12.66 9.77 -9.19
CA ARG A 155 12.67 8.63 -8.27
C ARG A 155 11.50 8.72 -7.28
N ILE A 156 10.77 7.63 -7.14
CA ILE A 156 9.71 7.44 -6.15
C ILE A 156 10.36 6.97 -4.85
N THR A 157 10.18 7.71 -3.77
CA THR A 157 10.61 7.28 -2.42
C THR A 157 9.49 6.54 -1.71
N LYS A 158 8.24 6.93 -1.97
CA LYS A 158 7.03 6.28 -1.45
C LYS A 158 5.85 6.59 -2.35
N MET A 159 4.92 5.66 -2.45
CA MET A 159 3.65 5.90 -3.12
C MET A 159 2.55 5.05 -2.49
N ASP A 160 1.32 5.51 -2.63
CA ASP A 160 0.11 4.73 -2.41
C ASP A 160 -0.90 4.98 -3.55
N ALA A 161 -1.87 4.09 -3.72
CA ALA A 161 -2.80 4.13 -4.84
C ALA A 161 -4.21 3.64 -4.51
N ALA A 162 -5.18 4.17 -5.25
CA ALA A 162 -6.57 3.74 -5.20
C ALA A 162 -7.13 3.61 -6.62
N MET A 163 -8.18 2.81 -6.78
CA MET A 163 -8.99 2.80 -8.00
C MET A 163 -10.38 3.34 -7.72
N TYR A 164 -10.93 4.10 -8.66
CA TYR A 164 -12.32 4.50 -8.65
C TYR A 164 -12.92 4.34 -10.04
N GLY A 165 -13.82 3.37 -10.18
CA GLY A 165 -14.28 2.93 -11.50
C GLY A 165 -13.11 2.40 -12.33
N ASN A 166 -12.86 3.03 -13.48
CA ASN A 166 -11.76 2.68 -14.39
C ASN A 166 -10.51 3.53 -14.21
N ASP A 167 -10.55 4.50 -13.30
CA ASP A 167 -9.47 5.46 -13.10
C ASP A 167 -8.53 5.01 -11.99
N TYR A 168 -7.24 5.25 -12.21
CA TYR A 168 -6.17 4.98 -11.26
C TYR A 168 -5.73 6.28 -10.60
N TYR A 169 -5.76 6.33 -9.27
CA TYR A 169 -5.33 7.47 -8.49
C TYR A 169 -4.08 7.11 -7.72
N PHE A 170 -3.09 8.01 -7.72
CA PHE A 170 -1.80 7.79 -7.08
C PHE A 170 -1.41 9.01 -6.27
N VAL A 171 -0.86 8.78 -5.10
CA VAL A 171 -0.07 9.79 -4.40
C VAL A 171 1.37 9.35 -4.34
N VAL A 172 2.28 10.26 -4.68
CA VAL A 172 3.70 9.94 -4.88
C VAL A 172 4.58 10.95 -4.16
N ASN A 173 5.45 10.44 -3.30
CA ASN A 173 6.56 11.16 -2.70
C ASN A 173 7.80 10.91 -3.57
N SER A 174 8.55 11.96 -3.89
CA SER A 174 9.71 11.88 -4.78
C SER A 174 10.97 12.39 -4.09
N SER A 175 12.15 11.89 -4.49
CA SER A 175 13.42 12.21 -3.81
C SER A 175 13.80 13.69 -3.85
N ASN A 176 13.28 14.44 -4.84
CA ASN A 176 13.65 15.84 -5.12
C ASN A 176 12.41 16.69 -5.45
N GLY A 177 11.25 16.40 -4.85
CA GLY A 177 10.04 17.16 -5.13
C GLY A 177 8.90 16.88 -4.18
N ASN A 178 7.97 17.82 -4.14
CA ASN A 178 6.78 17.74 -3.29
C ASN A 178 5.93 16.52 -3.64
N SER A 179 5.22 16.01 -2.63
CA SER A 179 4.23 14.97 -2.81
C SER A 179 3.17 15.40 -3.82
N SER A 180 2.87 14.53 -4.79
CA SER A 180 1.98 14.86 -5.92
C SER A 180 0.88 13.83 -6.08
N VAL A 181 -0.30 14.30 -6.49
CA VAL A 181 -1.49 13.48 -6.70
C VAL A 181 -1.80 13.41 -8.18
N HIS A 182 -1.94 12.19 -8.69
CA HIS A 182 -2.15 11.90 -10.10
C HIS A 182 -3.43 11.10 -10.29
N LYS A 183 -4.07 11.32 -11.43
CA LYS A 183 -5.15 10.50 -11.96
C LYS A 183 -4.73 10.01 -13.34
N ASN A 184 -4.59 8.71 -13.50
CA ASN A 184 -4.04 8.10 -14.71
C ASN A 184 -2.70 8.78 -15.06
N ASN A 185 -2.59 9.35 -16.27
CA ASN A 185 -1.41 10.06 -16.77
C ASN A 185 -1.45 11.59 -16.52
N GLN A 186 -2.37 12.08 -15.70
CA GLN A 186 -2.54 13.50 -15.41
C GLN A 186 -2.16 13.80 -13.97
N LEU A 187 -1.24 14.77 -13.79
CA LEU A 187 -1.04 15.45 -12.51
C LEU A 187 -2.30 16.25 -12.18
N LEU A 188 -2.94 15.96 -11.05
CA LEU A 188 -4.06 16.75 -10.56
C LEU A 188 -3.53 17.99 -9.82
N TYR A 189 -2.69 17.77 -8.82
CA TYR A 189 -2.11 18.82 -7.98
C TYR A 189 -0.93 18.30 -7.17
N SER A 190 -0.10 19.23 -6.67
CA SER A 190 0.89 18.96 -5.62
C SER A 190 0.28 19.26 -4.25
N LEU A 191 0.61 18.47 -3.22
CA LEU A 191 0.09 18.69 -1.86
C LEU A 191 0.72 19.91 -1.16
N SER A 192 1.79 20.45 -1.75
CA SER A 192 2.38 21.72 -1.37
C SER A 192 3.11 22.36 -2.55
N GLU A 193 3.15 23.69 -2.58
CA GLU A 193 3.96 24.46 -3.52
C GLU A 193 5.38 24.69 -2.97
N THR A 194 5.52 24.91 -1.67
CA THR A 194 6.78 25.34 -1.03
C THR A 194 7.13 24.57 0.25
N GLY A 195 6.19 23.80 0.80
CA GLY A 195 6.35 23.05 2.05
C GLY A 195 6.78 21.60 1.82
N ASN A 196 7.49 21.06 2.80
CA ASN A 196 7.87 19.65 2.80
C ASN A 196 6.68 18.83 3.28
N VAL A 197 6.14 17.96 2.42
CA VAL A 197 4.97 17.13 2.73
C VAL A 197 5.31 15.68 2.41
N GLU A 198 4.94 14.77 3.29
CA GLU A 198 5.03 13.34 3.08
C GLU A 198 3.64 12.71 3.09
N ALA A 199 3.16 12.27 1.92
CA ALA A 199 1.93 11.52 1.83
C ALA A 199 2.11 10.08 2.29
N GLN A 200 1.06 9.51 2.88
CA GLN A 200 1.06 8.16 3.45
C GLN A 200 0.05 7.26 2.74
N ALA A 201 -1.17 7.76 2.51
CA ALA A 201 -2.27 6.98 1.93
C ALA A 201 -3.19 7.83 1.05
N ILE A 202 -3.87 7.19 0.09
CA ILE A 202 -4.87 7.82 -0.77
C ILE A 202 -6.15 6.97 -0.86
N GLN A 203 -7.31 7.62 -0.81
CA GLN A 203 -8.60 7.00 -1.08
C GLN A 203 -9.45 7.91 -1.97
N VAL A 204 -10.37 7.31 -2.72
CA VAL A 204 -11.32 8.06 -3.57
C VAL A 204 -12.74 7.67 -3.19
N TYR A 205 -13.56 8.65 -2.85
CA TYR A 205 -14.94 8.43 -2.43
C TYR A 205 -15.85 9.52 -2.99
N GLN A 206 -16.95 9.10 -3.63
CA GLN A 206 -17.92 10.00 -4.26
C GLN A 206 -17.28 11.07 -5.17
N GLY A 207 -16.23 10.68 -5.91
CA GLY A 207 -15.51 11.55 -6.82
C GLY A 207 -14.50 12.50 -6.18
N LYS A 208 -14.38 12.52 -4.85
CA LYS A 208 -13.35 13.30 -4.13
C LYS A 208 -12.13 12.45 -3.83
N VAL A 209 -10.96 13.07 -3.87
CA VAL A 209 -9.68 12.45 -3.56
C VAL A 209 -9.25 12.86 -2.15
N TYR A 210 -9.07 11.88 -1.29
CA TYR A 210 -8.62 12.04 0.08
C TYR A 210 -7.18 11.55 0.16
N VAL A 211 -6.31 12.36 0.76
CA VAL A 211 -4.92 11.97 1.02
C VAL A 211 -4.61 12.19 2.48
N LEU A 212 -4.02 11.19 3.14
CA LEU A 212 -3.46 11.33 4.47
C LEU A 212 -1.94 11.42 4.42
N GLY A 213 -1.38 12.20 5.33
CA GLY A 213 0.05 12.34 5.49
C GLY A 213 0.42 13.38 6.53
N GLN A 214 1.57 14.01 6.33
CA GLN A 214 2.10 14.99 7.27
C GLN A 214 2.77 16.17 6.56
N GLN A 215 2.56 17.37 7.09
CA GLN A 215 3.36 18.55 6.78
C GLN A 215 4.57 18.57 7.69
N ILE A 216 5.76 18.80 7.13
CA ILE A 216 7.04 18.77 7.81
C ILE A 216 7.62 20.17 7.84
N ASP A 217 7.82 20.71 9.04
CA ASP A 217 8.50 21.99 9.28
C ASP A 217 9.68 21.77 10.24
N GLY A 218 10.89 21.72 9.69
CA GLY A 218 12.09 21.33 10.43
C GLY A 218 11.98 19.92 11.01
N THR A 219 11.85 19.82 12.32
CA THR A 219 11.65 18.55 13.06
C THR A 219 10.19 18.31 13.46
N ALA A 220 9.31 19.28 13.24
CA ALA A 220 7.89 19.14 13.54
C ALA A 220 7.17 18.46 12.36
N ALA A 221 6.32 17.49 12.68
CA ALA A 221 5.43 16.84 11.73
C ALA A 221 3.99 17.04 12.16
N THR A 222 3.19 17.67 11.30
CA THR A 222 1.77 17.95 11.54
C THR A 222 0.92 17.01 10.71
N PRO A 223 0.16 16.07 11.31
CA PRO A 223 -0.71 15.17 10.57
C PRO A 223 -1.77 15.99 9.82
N THR A 224 -1.98 15.68 8.55
CA THR A 224 -2.87 16.44 7.67
C THR A 224 -3.69 15.50 6.80
N LEU A 225 -4.97 15.83 6.64
CA LEU A 225 -5.84 15.26 5.60
C LEU A 225 -5.99 16.29 4.50
N TRP A 226 -5.77 15.93 3.25
CA TRP A 226 -6.11 16.76 2.10
C TRP A 226 -7.37 16.21 1.43
N ILE A 227 -8.30 17.09 1.10
CA ILE A 227 -9.49 16.78 0.30
C ILE A 227 -9.39 17.58 -0.99
N ASP A 228 -9.23 16.89 -2.12
CA ASP A 228 -9.02 17.50 -3.44
C ASP A 228 -7.87 18.52 -3.47
N GLY A 229 -6.82 18.27 -2.68
CA GLY A 229 -5.63 19.12 -2.58
C GLY A 229 -5.68 20.15 -1.47
N GLU A 230 -6.85 20.37 -0.85
CA GLU A 230 -7.04 21.35 0.21
C GLU A 230 -6.77 20.74 1.60
N PRO A 231 -5.78 21.23 2.37
CA PRO A 231 -5.46 20.69 3.68
C PRO A 231 -6.58 20.97 4.69
N GLN A 232 -6.88 19.97 5.51
CA GLN A 232 -7.87 20.00 6.57
C GLN A 232 -7.18 19.82 7.93
N THR A 233 -7.56 20.64 8.90
CA THR A 233 -7.14 20.47 10.29
C THR A 233 -8.06 19.45 10.96
N LEU A 234 -7.53 18.26 11.27
CA LEU A 234 -8.27 17.21 11.98
C LEU A 234 -7.97 17.19 13.49
N PHE A 235 -6.79 17.66 13.88
CA PHE A 235 -6.30 17.61 15.27
C PHE A 235 -5.60 18.93 15.59
N ASP A 236 -5.68 19.34 16.86
CA ASP A 236 -4.93 20.50 17.35
C ASP A 236 -3.42 20.21 17.35
N ALA A 237 -2.62 21.26 17.17
CA ALA A 237 -1.17 21.15 16.93
C ALA A 237 -0.35 20.57 18.10
N ASP A 238 -0.96 20.41 19.28
CA ASP A 238 -0.33 19.86 20.48
C ASP A 238 -0.41 18.32 20.56
N GLN A 239 -1.14 17.66 19.65
CA GLN A 239 -1.30 16.22 19.65
C GLN A 239 -0.26 15.51 18.78
N LYS A 240 0.51 14.59 19.38
CA LYS A 240 1.47 13.73 18.65
C LYS A 240 0.74 12.55 18.01
N ILE A 241 0.17 12.77 16.83
CA ILE A 241 -0.58 11.76 16.07
C ILE A 241 0.15 11.46 14.76
N TYR A 242 0.32 10.17 14.46
CA TYR A 242 0.85 9.68 13.19
C TYR A 242 -0.25 8.89 12.47
N LEU A 243 -0.60 9.31 11.26
CA LEU A 243 -1.60 8.66 10.42
C LEU A 243 -0.91 7.80 9.37
N HIS A 244 -1.29 6.53 9.28
CA HIS A 244 -0.66 5.57 8.36
C HIS A 244 -1.57 5.16 7.20
N ASP A 245 -2.86 4.98 7.46
CA ASP A 245 -3.84 4.50 6.49
C ASP A 245 -5.28 4.90 6.93
N PHE A 246 -6.25 4.84 6.02
CA PHE A 246 -7.66 5.12 6.28
C PHE A 246 -8.59 4.50 5.25
N PHE A 247 -9.86 4.36 5.62
CA PHE A 247 -10.91 3.84 4.76
C PHE A 247 -12.17 4.68 4.90
N ILE A 248 -12.85 4.97 3.77
CA ILE A 248 -14.10 5.74 3.70
C ILE A 248 -15.16 4.86 3.03
N LYS A 249 -16.38 4.83 3.57
CA LYS A 249 -17.53 4.05 3.07
C LYS A 249 -18.79 4.88 3.04
#